data_AF-A0A554W621-F1
#
_entry.id   AF-A0A554W621-F1
#
_cell.length_a   1.000
_cell.length_b   1.000
_cell.length_c   1.000
_cell.angle_alpha   90.00
_cell.angle_beta   90.00
_cell.angle_gamma   90.00
#
_symmetry.space_group_name_H-M   'P 1'
#
loop_
_entity.id
_entity.type
_entity.pdbx_description
1 polymer ?
#
loop_
_entity_poly.entity_id
_entity_poly.type
_entity_poly.pdbx_seq_one_letter_code
_entity_poly.pdbx_strand_id
1 'polypeptide(L)'
;MLMPHPDAMTARANSEEEGVPVSVRIRERLRAARKRFHANDNIADFIQPGELEELLDEVTEKMQAVLDSLVIDTRSDHNTEDTARRVAKMYIKEVFAGRYVKAPAITEFPNAEHLNELMIVGPITVRSACSHHFCPVIGRLWIGVMPNEHTNVIGLSKYARLAEWIMSRPQIQEEAVVQLADLIQEKTQPDGLAIVMEATHYCMAWRGVKDMDSRMINSVMRGVFLKDANLRREFLSLLPRQASA
;
A
#
# COMPACT_ATOMS: atom_id res chain seq x y z
N MET A 1 7.62 -26.60 48.34
CA MET A 1 8.09 -26.17 47.00
C MET A 1 7.29 -24.94 46.62
N LEU A 2 7.92 -23.76 46.73
CA LEU A 2 7.32 -22.50 46.27
C LEU A 2 7.34 -22.49 44.75
N MET A 3 6.16 -22.36 44.12
CA MET A 3 6.07 -22.09 42.69
C MET A 3 6.60 -20.68 42.40
N PRO A 4 7.39 -20.47 41.32
CA PRO A 4 7.86 -19.14 40.97
C PRO A 4 6.71 -18.26 40.48
N HIS A 5 6.77 -16.98 40.86
CA HIS A 5 5.84 -15.91 40.47
C HIS A 5 5.82 -15.71 38.94
N PRO A 6 4.65 -15.42 38.32
CA PRO A 6 4.52 -15.21 36.87
C PRO A 6 5.34 -14.01 36.32
N ASP A 7 5.73 -13.07 37.18
CA ASP A 7 6.53 -11.89 36.80
C ASP A 7 7.99 -12.21 36.43
N ALA A 8 8.49 -13.40 36.77
CA ALA A 8 9.86 -13.80 36.45
C ALA A 8 10.04 -14.27 34.99
N MET A 9 8.95 -14.67 34.31
CA MET A 9 9.00 -15.07 32.89
C MET A 9 8.93 -13.87 31.94
N THR A 10 8.21 -12.81 32.30
CA THR A 10 8.14 -11.56 31.51
C THR A 10 9.43 -10.75 31.62
N ALA A 11 10.06 -10.72 32.80
CA ALA A 11 11.34 -10.03 32.98
C ALA A 11 12.52 -10.69 32.25
N ARG A 12 12.53 -12.02 32.08
CA ARG A 12 13.59 -12.75 31.36
C ARG A 12 13.52 -12.58 29.84
N ALA A 13 12.33 -12.38 29.26
CA ALA A 13 12.19 -12.12 27.83
C ALA A 13 12.72 -10.71 27.46
N ASN A 14 12.57 -9.72 28.34
CA ASN A 14 13.04 -8.36 28.11
C ASN A 14 14.57 -8.21 28.14
N SER A 15 15.30 -9.05 28.89
CA SER A 15 16.76 -8.94 29.00
C SER A 15 17.54 -9.54 27.80
N GLU A 16 16.90 -10.38 26.99
CA GLU A 16 17.55 -10.98 25.80
C GLU A 16 17.41 -10.11 24.54
N GLU A 17 16.46 -9.17 24.52
CA GLU A 17 16.22 -8.28 23.38
C GLU A 17 16.91 -6.91 23.51
N GLU A 18 17.52 -6.62 24.66
CA GLU A 18 18.14 -5.34 24.97
C GLU A 18 19.35 -5.08 24.05
N GLY A 19 19.23 -4.08 23.17
CA GLY A 19 20.27 -3.70 22.21
C GLY A 19 20.13 -4.28 20.79
N VAL A 20 19.14 -5.14 20.53
CA VAL A 20 18.86 -5.63 19.17
C VAL A 20 17.96 -4.62 18.43
N PRO A 21 18.34 -4.12 17.23
CA PRO A 21 17.50 -3.19 16.47
C PRO A 21 16.12 -3.77 16.18
N VAL A 22 15.07 -2.96 16.31
CA VAL A 22 13.68 -3.40 16.10
C VAL A 22 13.45 -3.96 14.69
N SER A 23 14.14 -3.43 13.68
CA SER A 23 14.10 -3.98 12.32
C SER A 23 14.63 -5.41 12.23
N VAL A 24 15.55 -5.81 13.11
CA VAL A 24 16.07 -7.18 13.20
C VAL A 24 15.03 -8.08 13.85
N ARG A 25 14.46 -7.67 14.99
CA ARG A 25 13.39 -8.41 15.68
C ARG A 25 12.18 -8.68 14.77
N ILE A 26 11.71 -7.65 14.05
CA ILE A 26 10.61 -7.80 13.07
C ILE A 26 10.99 -8.81 11.97
N ARG A 27 12.21 -8.73 11.42
CA ARG A 27 12.68 -9.65 10.37
C ARG A 27 12.82 -11.09 10.86
N GLU A 28 13.24 -11.30 12.10
CA GLU A 28 13.32 -12.63 12.70
C GLU A 28 11.93 -13.25 12.84
N ARG A 29 10.94 -12.50 13.31
CA ARG A 29 9.54 -12.97 13.38
C ARG A 29 8.99 -13.31 11.99
N LEU A 30 9.24 -12.47 10.99
CA LEU A 30 8.85 -12.74 9.58
C LEU A 30 9.49 -14.02 9.04
N ARG A 31 10.79 -14.23 9.27
CA ARG A 31 11.54 -15.42 8.84
C ARG A 31 11.07 -16.68 9.56
N ALA A 32 10.85 -16.62 10.88
CA ALA A 32 10.34 -17.72 11.67
C ALA A 32 8.95 -18.17 11.16
N ALA A 33 8.10 -17.23 10.76
CA ALA A 33 6.79 -17.50 10.17
C ALA A 33 6.83 -17.84 8.67
N ARG A 34 8.02 -17.91 8.05
CA ARG A 34 8.24 -18.12 6.61
C ARG A 34 7.41 -17.16 5.74
N LYS A 35 7.25 -15.91 6.19
CA LYS A 35 6.54 -14.88 5.44
C LYS A 35 7.50 -14.08 4.56
N ARG A 36 7.04 -13.79 3.34
CA ARG A 36 7.70 -12.89 2.41
C ARG A 36 7.55 -11.45 2.91
N PHE A 37 8.59 -10.63 2.73
CA PHE A 37 8.61 -9.23 3.16
C PHE A 37 9.27 -8.31 2.13
N HIS A 38 9.03 -8.56 0.85
CA HIS A 38 9.40 -7.65 -0.25
C HIS A 38 8.79 -6.27 -0.03
N ALA A 39 9.27 -5.26 -0.75
CA ALA A 39 8.88 -3.87 -0.51
C ALA A 39 7.36 -3.62 -0.53
N ASN A 40 6.62 -4.29 -1.41
CA ASN A 40 5.16 -4.16 -1.56
C ASN A 40 4.32 -5.07 -0.66
N ASP A 41 4.94 -5.89 0.19
CA ASP A 41 4.21 -6.73 1.14
C ASP A 41 3.67 -5.91 2.31
N ASN A 42 2.57 -6.37 2.89
CA ASN A 42 2.13 -5.90 4.20
C ASN A 42 2.76 -6.78 5.29
N ILE A 43 3.29 -6.15 6.33
CA ILE A 43 3.93 -6.83 7.46
C ILE A 43 3.27 -6.48 8.80
N ALA A 44 2.07 -5.88 8.78
CA ALA A 44 1.42 -5.33 9.97
C ALA A 44 1.21 -6.37 11.08
N ASP A 45 0.96 -7.63 10.73
CA ASP A 45 0.77 -8.72 11.70
C ASP A 45 2.05 -9.11 12.47
N PHE A 46 3.22 -8.61 12.05
CA PHE A 46 4.53 -8.88 12.68
C PHE A 46 5.09 -7.70 13.47
N ILE A 47 4.32 -6.61 13.56
CA ILE A 47 4.65 -5.41 14.31
C ILE A 47 3.89 -5.44 15.63
N GLN A 48 4.60 -5.40 16.72
CA GLN A 48 4.07 -5.35 18.07
C GLN A 48 3.79 -3.89 18.49
N PRO A 49 2.92 -3.66 19.49
CA PRO A 49 2.69 -2.32 20.02
C PRO A 49 4.00 -1.63 20.43
N GLY A 50 4.19 -0.37 20.04
CA GLY A 50 5.40 0.41 20.33
C GLY A 50 6.50 0.30 19.27
N GLU A 51 6.65 -0.85 18.61
CA GLU A 51 7.75 -1.10 17.68
C GLU A 51 7.74 -0.21 16.44
N LEU A 52 6.58 0.32 16.04
CA LEU A 52 6.51 1.25 14.91
C LEU A 52 7.19 2.60 15.21
N GLU A 53 7.13 3.04 16.48
CA GLU A 53 7.85 4.25 16.90
C GLU A 53 9.35 3.97 17.01
N GLU A 54 9.73 2.82 17.58
CA GLU A 54 11.14 2.39 17.60
C GLU A 54 11.71 2.26 16.18
N LEU A 55 10.92 1.75 15.23
CA LEU A 55 11.36 1.59 13.84
C LEU A 55 11.54 2.96 13.17
N LEU A 56 10.71 3.93 13.54
CA LEU A 56 10.83 5.30 13.07
C LEU A 56 12.09 5.97 13.65
N ASP A 57 12.40 5.75 14.92
CA ASP A 57 13.65 6.18 15.52
C ASP A 57 14.86 5.54 14.81
N GLU A 58 14.84 4.22 14.61
CA GLU A 58 15.90 3.49 13.88
C GLU A 58 16.09 4.03 12.46
N VAL A 59 15.00 4.24 11.70
CA VAL A 59 15.08 4.79 10.33
C VAL A 59 15.54 6.25 10.34
N THR A 60 15.19 7.03 11.36
CA THR A 60 15.69 8.41 11.51
C THR A 60 17.21 8.43 11.60
N GLU A 61 17.80 7.58 12.45
CA GLU A 61 19.26 7.47 12.56
C GLU A 61 19.92 7.05 11.25
N LYS A 62 19.33 6.08 10.54
CA LYS A 62 19.85 5.64 9.23
C LYS A 62 19.74 6.74 8.17
N MET A 63 18.65 7.52 8.17
CA MET A 63 18.49 8.63 7.25
C MET A 63 19.47 9.76 7.56
N GLN A 64 19.77 10.03 8.83
CA GLN A 64 20.81 10.99 9.19
C GLN A 64 22.17 10.56 8.66
N ALA A 65 22.53 9.27 8.79
CA ALA A 65 23.78 8.75 8.24
C ALA A 65 23.86 8.90 6.70
N VAL A 66 22.73 8.80 6.00
CA VAL A 66 22.67 9.09 4.55
C VAL A 66 22.94 10.58 4.29
N LEU A 67 22.32 11.50 5.04
CA LEU A 67 22.55 12.94 4.89
C LEU A 67 24.00 13.33 5.18
N ASP A 68 24.59 12.78 6.24
CA ASP A 68 26.00 12.96 6.58
C ASP A 68 26.92 12.46 5.44
N SER A 69 26.60 11.30 4.86
CA SER A 69 27.34 10.73 3.72
C SER A 69 27.21 11.57 2.44
N LEU A 70 26.10 12.30 2.29
CA LEU A 70 25.89 13.27 1.22
C LEU A 70 26.57 14.62 1.50
N VAL A 71 27.30 14.75 2.62
CA VAL A 71 27.99 15.97 3.06
C VAL A 71 27.00 17.14 3.24
N ILE A 72 25.79 16.85 3.72
CA ILE A 72 24.77 17.85 4.03
C ILE A 72 24.91 18.25 5.49
N ASP A 73 25.22 19.53 5.75
CA ASP A 73 25.31 20.07 7.11
C ASP A 73 23.92 20.33 7.70
N THR A 74 23.29 19.29 8.23
CA THR A 74 22.02 19.42 8.95
C THR A 74 22.18 19.99 10.36
N ARG A 75 23.41 20.14 10.88
CA ARG A 75 23.64 20.62 12.26
C ARG A 75 23.61 22.13 12.34
N SER A 76 24.11 22.81 11.31
CA SER A 76 24.13 24.27 11.25
C SER A 76 22.99 24.86 10.43
N ASP A 77 22.30 24.07 9.60
CA ASP A 77 21.16 24.52 8.79
C ASP A 77 19.81 24.18 9.44
N HIS A 78 19.18 25.20 10.02
CA HIS A 78 17.83 25.13 10.62
C HIS A 78 16.73 24.64 9.66
N ASN A 79 16.92 24.72 8.33
CA ASN A 79 15.93 24.19 7.38
C ASN A 79 15.99 22.67 7.28
N THR A 80 17.18 22.09 7.45
CA THR A 80 17.43 20.67 7.21
C THR A 80 17.70 19.85 8.46
N GLU A 81 17.80 20.47 9.65
CA GLU A 81 18.04 19.82 10.95
C GLU A 81 17.16 18.58 11.21
N ASP A 82 15.85 18.69 10.96
CA ASP A 82 14.87 17.63 11.22
C ASP A 82 14.57 16.74 10.00
N THR A 83 15.34 16.87 8.92
CA THR A 83 15.03 16.19 7.64
C THR A 83 15.01 14.68 7.78
N ALA A 84 15.97 14.10 8.52
CA ALA A 84 16.01 12.66 8.75
C ALA A 84 14.73 12.14 9.41
N ARG A 85 14.24 12.85 10.44
CA ARG A 85 13.01 12.52 11.16
C ARG A 85 11.79 12.65 10.27
N ARG A 86 11.71 13.74 9.50
CA ARG A 86 10.60 13.99 8.55
C ARG A 86 10.54 12.89 7.48
N VAL A 87 11.68 12.48 6.92
CA VAL A 87 11.73 11.40 5.92
C VAL A 87 11.34 10.05 6.53
N ALA A 88 11.84 9.73 7.73
CA ALA A 88 11.46 8.50 8.43
C ALA A 88 9.94 8.44 8.70
N LYS A 89 9.36 9.53 9.20
CA LYS A 89 7.92 9.67 9.42
C LYS A 89 7.14 9.55 8.11
N MET A 90 7.58 10.24 7.05
CA MET A 90 6.96 10.18 5.72
C MET A 90 6.91 8.73 5.21
N TYR A 91 8.00 7.97 5.31
CA TYR A 91 7.99 6.58 4.88
C TYR A 91 7.11 5.70 5.75
N ILE A 92 7.22 5.76 7.08
CA ILE A 92 6.56 4.79 7.95
C ILE A 92 5.08 5.09 8.17
N LYS A 93 4.72 6.36 8.35
CA LYS A 93 3.37 6.79 8.76
C LYS A 93 2.53 7.36 7.63
N GLU A 94 3.13 7.69 6.49
CA GLU A 94 2.43 8.36 5.39
C GLU A 94 2.50 7.52 4.10
N VAL A 95 3.58 7.64 3.32
CA VAL A 95 3.68 7.08 1.96
C VAL A 95 3.73 5.55 1.94
N PHE A 96 4.30 4.90 2.97
CA PHE A 96 4.29 3.43 3.08
C PHE A 96 3.41 2.91 4.22
N ALA A 97 2.44 3.71 4.70
CA ALA A 97 1.58 3.32 5.82
C ALA A 97 0.88 1.97 5.58
N GLY A 98 0.44 1.70 4.34
CA GLY A 98 -0.18 0.45 3.91
C GLY A 98 0.69 -0.80 4.04
N ARG A 99 2.00 -0.66 4.29
CA ARG A 99 2.91 -1.77 4.64
C ARG A 99 2.82 -2.14 6.12
N TYR A 100 2.52 -1.19 6.99
CA TYR A 100 2.63 -1.32 8.44
C TYR A 100 1.29 -1.39 9.16
N VAL A 101 0.18 -1.04 8.49
CA VAL A 101 -1.18 -1.11 9.06
C VAL A 101 -1.99 -2.27 8.48
N LYS A 102 -2.90 -2.84 9.27
CA LYS A 102 -3.81 -3.90 8.80
C LYS A 102 -4.77 -3.38 7.73
N ALA A 103 -5.28 -4.29 6.90
CA ALA A 103 -6.26 -3.94 5.88
C ALA A 103 -7.50 -3.26 6.49
N PRO A 104 -8.06 -2.21 5.85
CA PRO A 104 -9.23 -1.54 6.38
C PRO A 104 -10.45 -2.47 6.39
N ALA A 105 -11.29 -2.33 7.41
CA ALA A 105 -12.55 -3.05 7.48
C ALA A 105 -13.51 -2.60 6.37
N ILE A 106 -14.11 -3.59 5.70
CA ILE A 106 -15.20 -3.35 4.75
C ILE A 106 -16.51 -3.23 5.53
N THR A 107 -17.31 -2.26 5.09
CA THR A 107 -18.71 -2.15 5.53
C THR A 107 -19.56 -2.58 4.35
N GLU A 108 -20.40 -3.57 4.60
CA GLU A 108 -21.31 -4.18 3.64
C GLU A 108 -22.74 -3.74 3.95
N PHE A 109 -23.57 -3.72 2.90
CA PHE A 109 -24.99 -3.44 2.99
C PHE A 109 -25.76 -4.55 2.29
N PRO A 110 -26.92 -4.98 2.83
CA PRO A 110 -27.76 -5.96 2.16
C PRO A 110 -28.11 -5.51 0.74
N ASN A 111 -27.93 -6.39 -0.23
CA ASN A 111 -28.36 -6.14 -1.61
C ASN A 111 -29.86 -6.44 -1.77
N ALA A 112 -30.69 -5.64 -1.11
CA ALA A 112 -32.14 -5.86 -1.04
C ALA A 112 -32.84 -5.83 -2.41
N GLU A 113 -32.28 -5.06 -3.35
CA GLU A 113 -32.81 -4.90 -4.71
C GLU A 113 -32.13 -5.83 -5.73
N HIS A 114 -31.32 -6.79 -5.27
CA HIS A 114 -30.64 -7.76 -6.15
C HIS A 114 -29.85 -7.09 -7.29
N LEU A 115 -29.17 -5.98 -6.99
CA LEU A 115 -28.41 -5.20 -7.95
C LEU A 115 -27.35 -6.09 -8.64
N ASN A 116 -27.38 -6.11 -9.97
CA ASN A 116 -26.49 -6.87 -10.85
C ASN A 116 -26.04 -6.04 -12.09
N GLU A 117 -26.08 -4.71 -11.97
CA GLU A 117 -25.70 -3.77 -13.03
C GLU A 117 -24.24 -3.31 -12.88
N LEU A 118 -23.63 -2.89 -13.98
CA LEU A 118 -22.26 -2.37 -14.00
C LEU A 118 -22.11 -1.15 -13.07
N MET A 119 -21.24 -1.26 -12.06
CA MET A 119 -20.83 -0.14 -11.21
C MET A 119 -19.40 0.29 -11.53
N ILE A 120 -19.16 1.59 -11.67
CA ILE A 120 -17.81 2.15 -11.88
C ILE A 120 -17.47 3.10 -10.73
N VAL A 121 -16.34 2.83 -10.08
CA VAL A 121 -15.78 3.67 -9.03
C VAL A 121 -14.50 4.32 -9.55
N GLY A 122 -14.52 5.64 -9.70
CA GLY A 122 -13.33 6.40 -10.04
C GLY A 122 -13.62 7.76 -10.69
N PRO A 123 -12.57 8.53 -11.03
CA PRO A 123 -11.16 8.20 -10.77
C PRO A 123 -10.81 8.29 -9.28
N ILE A 124 -10.17 7.25 -8.76
CA ILE A 124 -9.49 7.28 -7.47
C ILE A 124 -8.09 7.83 -7.71
N THR A 125 -7.70 8.88 -6.97
CA THR A 125 -6.34 9.41 -7.03
C THR A 125 -5.36 8.38 -6.48
N VAL A 126 -4.34 8.04 -7.26
CA VAL A 126 -3.24 7.17 -6.82
C VAL A 126 -2.05 8.04 -6.41
N ARG A 127 -1.56 7.79 -5.19
CA ARG A 127 -0.27 8.28 -4.69
C ARG A 127 0.50 7.08 -4.16
N SER A 128 1.60 6.75 -4.82
CA SER A 128 2.45 5.62 -4.46
C SER A 128 3.92 5.99 -4.67
N ALA A 129 4.83 5.04 -4.47
CA ALA A 129 6.23 5.18 -4.85
C ALA A 129 6.72 3.92 -5.56
N CYS A 130 7.55 4.09 -6.59
CA CYS A 130 8.16 2.97 -7.31
C CYS A 130 9.12 2.22 -6.37
N SER A 131 8.94 0.91 -6.21
CA SER A 131 9.75 0.08 -5.30
C SER A 131 11.25 0.13 -5.58
N HIS A 132 11.65 0.41 -6.82
CA HIS A 132 13.06 0.44 -7.24
C HIS A 132 13.82 1.70 -6.79
N HIS A 133 13.14 2.85 -6.67
CA HIS A 133 13.79 4.14 -6.45
C HIS A 133 13.12 4.99 -5.36
N PHE A 134 11.97 4.55 -4.84
CA PHE A 134 11.08 5.30 -3.96
C PHE A 134 10.66 6.67 -4.52
N CYS A 135 10.79 6.87 -5.83
CA CYS A 135 10.25 8.04 -6.51
C CYS A 135 8.73 7.95 -6.61
N PRO A 136 8.00 9.09 -6.57
CA PRO A 136 6.55 9.11 -6.67
C PRO A 136 6.01 8.42 -7.92
N VAL A 137 4.90 7.70 -7.74
CA VAL A 137 4.01 7.22 -8.80
C VAL A 137 2.67 7.89 -8.57
N ILE A 138 2.28 8.79 -9.46
CA ILE A 138 1.08 9.62 -9.33
C ILE A 138 0.16 9.30 -10.49
N GLY A 139 -1.10 9.00 -10.19
CA GLY A 139 -2.01 8.51 -11.22
C GLY A 139 -3.47 8.50 -10.81
N ARG A 140 -4.24 7.76 -11.59
CA ARG A 140 -5.67 7.55 -11.41
C ARG A 140 -6.00 6.08 -11.61
N LEU A 141 -7.01 5.65 -10.89
CA LEU A 141 -7.48 4.27 -10.89
C LEU A 141 -9.00 4.26 -11.05
N TRP A 142 -9.50 3.34 -11.87
CA TRP A 142 -10.93 3.06 -12.01
C TRP A 142 -11.18 1.59 -11.73
N ILE A 143 -12.25 1.32 -11.00
CA ILE A 143 -12.68 -0.03 -10.63
C ILE A 143 -14.09 -0.22 -11.17
N GLY A 144 -14.24 -1.13 -12.13
CA GLY A 144 -15.52 -1.63 -12.61
C GLY A 144 -15.90 -2.89 -11.84
N VAL A 145 -17.13 -2.96 -11.34
CA VAL A 145 -17.64 -4.10 -10.57
C VAL A 145 -18.96 -4.53 -11.18
N MET A 146 -19.07 -5.82 -11.46
CA MET A 146 -20.34 -6.46 -11.72
C MET A 146 -20.77 -7.20 -10.43
N PRO A 147 -21.65 -6.63 -9.62
CA PRO A 147 -22.05 -7.24 -8.36
C PRO A 147 -22.80 -8.55 -8.61
N ASN A 148 -22.66 -9.49 -7.68
CA ASN A 148 -23.48 -10.68 -7.68
C ASN A 148 -24.79 -10.38 -6.93
N GLU A 149 -25.93 -10.65 -7.54
CA GLU A 149 -27.27 -10.34 -7.01
C GLU A 149 -27.59 -11.02 -5.67
N HIS A 150 -26.81 -12.05 -5.29
CA HIS A 150 -26.94 -12.78 -4.02
C HIS A 150 -25.91 -12.35 -2.97
N THR A 151 -25.02 -11.41 -3.29
CA THR A 151 -23.98 -10.91 -2.37
C THR A 151 -24.33 -9.51 -1.86
N ASN A 152 -23.82 -9.16 -0.68
CA ASN A 152 -23.91 -7.79 -0.18
C ASN A 152 -23.14 -6.82 -1.09
N VAL A 153 -23.59 -5.56 -1.11
CA VAL A 153 -22.85 -4.49 -1.76
C VAL A 153 -21.94 -3.79 -0.77
N ILE A 154 -20.73 -3.40 -1.21
CA ILE A 154 -19.80 -2.66 -0.35
C ILE A 154 -19.96 -1.15 -0.48
N GLY A 155 -19.74 -0.43 0.61
CA GLY A 155 -19.79 1.03 0.57
C GLY A 155 -18.76 1.62 -0.40
N LEU A 156 -19.17 2.63 -1.19
CA LEU A 156 -18.35 3.26 -2.22
C LEU A 156 -16.95 3.70 -1.71
N SER A 157 -16.89 4.26 -0.50
CA SER A 157 -15.64 4.71 0.12
C SER A 157 -14.65 3.58 0.42
N LYS A 158 -15.09 2.32 0.45
CA LYS A 158 -14.24 1.16 0.76
C LYS A 158 -13.30 0.83 -0.39
N TYR A 159 -13.74 0.97 -1.64
CA TYR A 159 -12.86 0.82 -2.81
C TYR A 159 -11.67 1.78 -2.75
N ALA A 160 -11.93 3.06 -2.47
CA ALA A 160 -10.88 4.06 -2.31
C ALA A 160 -9.93 3.74 -1.15
N ARG A 161 -10.45 3.26 -0.01
CA ARG A 161 -9.62 2.87 1.15
C ARG A 161 -8.75 1.63 0.87
N LEU A 162 -9.28 0.64 0.16
CA LEU A 162 -8.53 -0.56 -0.23
C LEU A 162 -7.44 -0.20 -1.24
N ALA A 163 -7.77 0.64 -2.23
CA ALA A 163 -6.81 1.17 -3.18
C ALA A 163 -5.69 1.93 -2.46
N GLU A 164 -6.02 2.88 -1.59
CA GLU A 164 -5.04 3.64 -0.80
C GLU A 164 -4.15 2.71 0.05
N TRP A 165 -4.73 1.69 0.71
CA TRP A 165 -3.97 0.74 1.53
C TRP A 165 -2.97 -0.12 0.73
N ILE A 166 -3.27 -0.43 -0.53
CA ILE A 166 -2.32 -1.10 -1.43
C ILE A 166 -1.30 -0.09 -1.98
N MET A 167 -1.74 1.08 -2.41
CA MET A 167 -0.90 2.09 -3.08
C MET A 167 0.06 2.79 -2.12
N SER A 168 -0.27 2.86 -0.82
CA SER A 168 0.62 3.33 0.25
C SER A 168 1.67 2.29 0.65
N ARG A 169 2.34 1.72 -0.35
CA ARG A 169 3.51 0.84 -0.25
C ARG A 169 4.48 1.21 -1.38
N PRO A 170 5.77 0.87 -1.27
CA PRO A 170 6.62 0.83 -2.45
C PRO A 170 6.08 -0.24 -3.41
N GLN A 171 5.72 0.15 -4.63
CA GLN A 171 4.97 -0.68 -5.57
C GLN A 171 5.66 -0.86 -6.92
N ILE A 172 5.27 -1.95 -7.58
CA ILE A 172 5.38 -2.18 -9.01
C ILE A 172 3.95 -2.09 -9.54
N GLN A 173 3.66 -1.24 -10.54
CA GLN A 173 2.28 -0.92 -10.93
C GLN A 173 1.51 -2.17 -11.41
N GLU A 174 2.20 -3.06 -12.11
CA GLU A 174 1.69 -4.36 -12.56
C GLU A 174 1.20 -5.20 -11.38
N GLU A 175 2.02 -5.31 -10.32
CA GLU A 175 1.69 -6.08 -9.13
C GLU A 175 0.63 -5.39 -8.28
N ALA A 176 0.67 -4.05 -8.15
CA ALA A 176 -0.26 -3.29 -7.33
C ALA A 176 -1.71 -3.44 -7.80
N VAL A 177 -1.94 -3.38 -9.11
CA VAL A 177 -3.28 -3.54 -9.69
C VAL A 177 -3.79 -4.96 -9.52
N VAL A 178 -2.92 -5.98 -9.63
CA VAL A 178 -3.27 -7.38 -9.37
C VAL A 178 -3.62 -7.58 -7.90
N GLN A 179 -2.79 -7.08 -6.97
CA GLN A 179 -3.03 -7.17 -5.52
C GLN A 179 -4.35 -6.53 -5.12
N LEU A 180 -4.68 -5.37 -5.69
CA LEU A 180 -5.95 -4.71 -5.45
C LEU A 180 -7.12 -5.53 -6.00
N ALA A 181 -6.98 -6.10 -7.20
CA ALA A 181 -8.00 -6.95 -7.79
C ALA A 181 -8.24 -8.22 -6.97
N ASP A 182 -7.17 -8.85 -6.47
CA ASP A 182 -7.24 -10.00 -5.55
C ASP A 182 -7.98 -9.64 -4.27
N LEU A 183 -7.59 -8.54 -3.64
CA LEU A 183 -8.19 -8.08 -2.40
C LEU A 183 -9.68 -7.77 -2.53
N ILE A 184 -10.09 -7.11 -3.62
CA ILE A 184 -11.51 -6.81 -3.86
C ILE A 184 -12.27 -8.10 -4.17
N GLN A 185 -11.73 -8.98 -5.02
CA GLN A 185 -12.38 -10.25 -5.36
C GLN A 185 -12.60 -11.12 -4.11
N GLU A 186 -11.59 -11.22 -3.24
CA GLU A 186 -11.68 -11.98 -1.98
C GLU A 186 -12.79 -11.43 -1.08
N LYS A 187 -12.88 -10.11 -0.98
CA LYS A 187 -13.78 -9.47 -0.01
C LYS A 187 -15.20 -9.25 -0.51
N THR A 188 -15.42 -9.13 -1.81
CA THR A 188 -16.75 -8.77 -2.34
C THR A 188 -17.33 -9.82 -3.28
N GLN A 189 -16.55 -10.84 -3.66
CA GLN A 189 -16.97 -11.96 -4.52
C GLN A 189 -17.88 -11.57 -5.71
N PRO A 190 -17.52 -10.53 -6.49
CA PRO A 190 -18.37 -10.07 -7.58
C PRO A 190 -18.35 -11.07 -8.74
N ASP A 191 -19.38 -11.05 -9.59
CA ASP A 191 -19.42 -11.82 -10.84
C ASP A 191 -18.36 -11.34 -11.84
N GLY A 192 -17.95 -10.07 -11.72
CA GLY A 192 -16.88 -9.49 -12.51
C GLY A 192 -16.19 -8.34 -11.79
N LEU A 193 -14.88 -8.23 -12.05
CA LEU A 193 -14.07 -7.11 -11.61
C LEU A 193 -13.16 -6.65 -12.75
N ALA A 194 -13.14 -5.34 -12.99
CA ALA A 194 -12.23 -4.69 -13.90
C ALA A 194 -11.48 -3.58 -13.16
N ILE A 195 -10.18 -3.47 -13.36
CA ILE A 195 -9.38 -2.37 -12.83
C ILE A 195 -8.54 -1.79 -13.96
N VAL A 196 -8.55 -0.47 -14.10
CA VAL A 196 -7.65 0.27 -15.00
C VAL A 196 -6.90 1.29 -14.18
N MET A 197 -5.58 1.30 -14.30
CA MET A 197 -4.72 2.30 -13.69
C MET A 197 -3.90 3.00 -14.76
N GLU A 198 -3.85 4.32 -14.67
CA GLU A 198 -2.96 5.19 -15.46
C GLU A 198 -2.08 5.96 -14.47
N ALA A 199 -0.77 5.94 -14.63
CA ALA A 199 0.13 6.72 -13.77
C ALA A 199 1.39 7.22 -14.48
N THR A 200 1.90 8.34 -13.98
CA THR A 200 3.23 8.88 -14.28
C THR A 200 4.22 8.40 -13.23
N HIS A 201 5.38 7.94 -13.70
CA HIS A 201 6.46 7.42 -12.86
C HIS A 201 7.60 8.42 -12.77
N TYR A 202 7.81 9.02 -11.59
CA TYR A 202 8.86 10.04 -11.42
C TYR A 202 10.28 9.46 -11.46
N CYS A 203 10.44 8.14 -11.36
CA CYS A 203 11.72 7.49 -11.63
C CYS A 203 12.15 7.60 -13.11
N MET A 204 11.21 7.89 -14.04
CA MET A 204 11.46 8.21 -15.44
C MET A 204 11.28 9.70 -15.74
N ALA A 205 10.29 10.36 -15.13
CA ALA A 205 9.95 11.75 -15.46
C ALA A 205 10.96 12.76 -14.86
N TRP A 206 11.40 12.56 -13.62
CA TRP A 206 12.29 13.50 -12.94
C TRP A 206 13.78 13.21 -13.18
N ARG A 207 14.13 11.93 -13.38
CA ARG A 207 15.51 11.48 -13.54
C ARG A 207 15.64 10.42 -14.63
N GLY A 208 16.88 10.08 -14.98
CA GLY A 208 17.15 9.11 -16.05
C GLY A 208 16.75 9.67 -17.41
N VAL A 209 15.76 9.06 -18.06
CA VAL A 209 15.27 9.46 -19.40
C VAL A 209 14.58 10.83 -19.41
N LYS A 210 14.01 11.27 -18.27
CA LYS A 210 13.34 12.57 -18.10
C LYS A 210 12.17 12.82 -19.06
N ASP A 211 11.42 11.77 -19.37
CA ASP A 211 10.22 11.86 -20.19
C ASP A 211 9.01 12.22 -19.32
N MET A 212 8.50 13.44 -19.52
CA MET A 212 7.37 13.98 -18.75
C MET A 212 6.00 13.57 -19.32
N ASP A 213 5.96 13.13 -20.58
CA ASP A 213 4.73 12.80 -21.29
C ASP A 213 4.39 11.31 -21.18
N SER A 214 5.39 10.46 -20.96
CA SER A 214 5.21 9.02 -20.79
C SER A 214 4.32 8.67 -19.60
N ARG A 215 3.37 7.76 -19.86
CA ARG A 215 2.45 7.21 -18.85
C ARG A 215 2.32 5.71 -19.03
N MET A 216 2.22 5.02 -17.90
CA MET A 216 1.93 3.60 -17.88
C MET A 216 0.44 3.39 -17.63
N ILE A 217 -0.21 2.69 -18.56
CA ILE A 217 -1.59 2.25 -18.42
C ILE A 217 -1.58 0.71 -18.36
N ASN A 218 -2.17 0.14 -17.30
CA ASN A 218 -2.39 -1.30 -17.21
C ASN A 218 -3.81 -1.59 -16.74
N SER A 219 -4.28 -2.80 -17.04
CA SER A 219 -5.59 -3.24 -16.61
C SER A 219 -5.61 -4.70 -16.16
N VAL A 220 -6.54 -5.01 -15.27
CA VAL A 220 -6.85 -6.38 -14.82
C VAL A 220 -8.33 -6.61 -15.03
N MET A 221 -8.68 -7.72 -15.67
CA MET A 221 -10.06 -8.11 -15.97
C MET A 221 -10.31 -9.51 -15.39
N ARG A 222 -11.42 -9.68 -14.64
CA ARG A 222 -11.81 -10.93 -13.98
C ARG A 222 -13.29 -11.21 -14.18
N GLY A 223 -13.66 -12.48 -14.03
CA GLY A 223 -15.05 -12.91 -14.13
C GLY A 223 -15.67 -12.54 -15.47
N VAL A 224 -16.87 -11.97 -15.45
CA VAL A 224 -17.60 -11.59 -16.67
C VAL A 224 -16.86 -10.56 -17.53
N PHE A 225 -16.04 -9.66 -16.97
CA PHE A 225 -15.26 -8.71 -17.78
C PHE A 225 -14.19 -9.37 -18.66
N LEU A 226 -13.68 -10.53 -18.23
CA LEU A 226 -12.70 -11.29 -19.03
C LEU A 226 -13.40 -12.02 -20.18
N LYS A 227 -14.59 -12.58 -19.91
CA LYS A 227 -15.34 -13.43 -20.83
C LYS A 227 -16.19 -12.65 -21.84
N ASP A 228 -16.74 -11.52 -21.44
CA ASP A 228 -17.62 -10.70 -22.27
C ASP A 228 -16.90 -9.43 -22.79
N ALA A 229 -16.68 -9.41 -24.10
CA ALA A 229 -16.06 -8.28 -24.78
C ALA A 229 -16.98 -7.05 -24.90
N ASN A 230 -18.30 -7.22 -24.85
CA ASN A 230 -19.27 -6.12 -24.88
C ASN A 230 -19.22 -5.35 -23.56
N LEU A 231 -19.35 -6.06 -22.43
CA LEU A 231 -19.24 -5.47 -21.10
C LEU A 231 -17.88 -4.79 -20.89
N ARG A 232 -16.78 -5.42 -21.33
CA ARG A 232 -15.46 -4.80 -21.26
C ARG A 232 -15.38 -3.51 -22.08
N ARG A 233 -16.00 -3.47 -23.27
CA ARG A 233 -16.06 -2.25 -24.09
C ARG A 233 -16.91 -1.17 -23.45
N GLU A 234 -18.05 -1.52 -22.87
CA GLU A 234 -18.91 -0.59 -22.12
C GLU A 234 -18.12 0.08 -21.00
N PHE A 235 -17.48 -0.71 -20.13
CA PHE A 235 -16.64 -0.18 -19.04
C PHE A 235 -15.54 0.75 -19.53
N LEU A 236 -14.75 0.33 -20.54
CA LEU A 236 -13.66 1.16 -21.08
C LEU A 236 -14.19 2.45 -21.75
N SER A 237 -15.39 2.42 -22.33
CA SER A 237 -16.00 3.59 -22.97
C SER A 237 -16.49 4.65 -21.98
N LEU A 238 -16.87 4.21 -20.78
CA LEU A 238 -17.35 5.07 -19.69
C LEU A 238 -16.21 5.71 -18.88
N LEU A 239 -14.97 5.24 -19.06
CA LEU A 239 -13.81 5.90 -18.44
C LEU A 239 -13.61 7.28 -19.07
N PRO A 240 -13.53 8.36 -18.27
CA PRO A 240 -13.27 9.69 -18.80
C PRO A 240 -11.96 9.69 -19.57
N ARG A 241 -12.01 9.96 -20.88
CA ARG A 241 -10.80 10.27 -21.64
C ARG A 241 -10.31 11.62 -21.15
N GLN A 242 -9.03 11.72 -20.81
CA GLN A 242 -8.48 13.05 -20.54
C GLN A 242 -8.69 13.90 -21.79
N ALA A 243 -9.31 15.06 -21.62
CA ALA A 243 -9.13 16.13 -22.58
C ALA A 243 -7.61 16.37 -22.61
N SER A 244 -6.99 16.08 -23.73
CA SER A 244 -5.64 16.57 -24.03
C SER A 244 -5.68 18.07 -23.81
N ALA A 245 -5.02 18.54 -22.76
CA ALA A 245 -4.73 19.94 -22.55
C ALA A 245 -3.67 20.40 -23.55
#